data_AF-A0A969K1G5-F1
#
_entry.id   AF-A0A969K1G5-F1
#
_cell.length_a   1.000
_cell.length_b   1.000
_cell.length_c   1.000
_cell.angle_alpha   90.00
_cell.angle_beta   90.00
_cell.angle_gamma   90.00
#
_symmetry.space_group_name_H-M   'P 1'
#
loop_
_entity.id
_entity.type
_entity.pdbx_description
1 polymer ?
#
loop_
_entity_poly.entity_id
_entity_poly.type
_entity_poly.pdbx_seq_one_letter_code
_entity_poly.pdbx_strand_id
1 'polypeptide(L)'
;MGHDGLLGELVTAVTNSPKYRPIAPDLIRRIGAEELAKRRSLKEAVKGTKNKLASKWAVAYWGTAVEYPKAINQLQTAHGEEFRQTCRDLMRRHASTRERLPILDEFYATVLADLPPIHSVVDLA
;
A
#
# COMPACT_ATOMS: atom_id res chain seq x y z
N MET A 1 2.48 -33.89 -6.23
CA MET A 1 2.07 -32.75 -5.38
C MET A 1 1.24 -31.82 -6.24
N GLY A 2 -0.01 -31.54 -5.84
CA GLY A 2 -0.93 -30.73 -6.65
C GLY A 2 -0.49 -29.28 -6.78
N HIS A 3 -1.05 -28.57 -7.76
CA HIS A 3 -0.77 -27.17 -8.04
C HIS A 3 -0.99 -26.26 -6.81
N ASP A 4 -1.92 -26.63 -5.92
CA ASP A 4 -2.19 -25.95 -4.65
C ASP A 4 -1.06 -26.08 -3.62
N GLY A 5 -0.34 -27.20 -3.59
CA GLY A 5 0.78 -27.40 -2.66
C GLY A 5 1.94 -26.45 -2.97
N LEU A 6 2.31 -26.35 -4.26
CA LEU A 6 3.36 -25.44 -4.72
C LEU A 6 3.00 -23.96 -4.50
N LEU A 7 1.71 -23.62 -4.62
CA LEU A 7 1.23 -22.27 -4.36
C LEU A 7 1.34 -21.90 -2.87
N GLY A 8 1.00 -22.83 -1.97
CA GLY A 8 1.19 -22.65 -0.52
C GLY A 8 2.66 -22.45 -0.13
N GLU A 9 3.56 -23.24 -0.73
CA GLU A 9 5.01 -23.09 -0.54
C GLU A 9 5.51 -21.73 -1.04
N LEU A 10 5.03 -21.27 -2.20
CA LEU A 10 5.37 -19.96 -2.74
C LEU A 10 4.93 -18.84 -1.79
N VAL A 11 3.68 -18.85 -1.33
CA VAL A 11 3.16 -17.82 -0.43
C VAL A 11 4.01 -17.75 0.83
N THR A 12 4.32 -18.91 1.43
CA THR A 12 5.19 -19.02 2.61
C THR A 12 6.59 -18.45 2.34
N ALA A 13 7.21 -18.78 1.20
CA ALA A 13 8.53 -18.29 0.84
C ALA A 13 8.56 -16.76 0.59
N VAL A 14 7.43 -16.16 0.19
CA VAL A 14 7.30 -14.71 0.03
C VAL A 14 7.09 -14.03 1.38
N THR A 15 6.18 -14.52 2.22
CA THR A 15 5.84 -13.91 3.54
C THR A 15 6.94 -14.06 4.59
N ASN A 16 7.84 -15.04 4.43
CA ASN A 16 9.05 -15.17 5.25
C ASN A 16 10.02 -13.98 5.10
N SER A 17 9.97 -13.25 3.97
CA SER A 17 10.72 -12.00 3.83
C SER A 17 9.95 -10.86 4.54
N PRO A 18 10.55 -10.19 5.56
CA PRO A 18 9.87 -9.15 6.32
C PRO A 18 9.27 -8.02 5.47
N LYS A 19 9.94 -7.66 4.38
CA LYS A 19 9.48 -6.66 3.38
C LYS A 19 8.09 -6.96 2.81
N TYR A 20 7.74 -8.23 2.66
CA TYR A 20 6.48 -8.66 2.04
C TYR A 20 5.48 -9.22 3.06
N ARG A 21 5.79 -9.18 4.36
CA ARG A 21 4.88 -9.63 5.40
C ARG A 21 3.62 -8.76 5.55
N PRO A 22 3.67 -7.42 5.41
CA PRO A 22 2.49 -6.55 5.55
C PRO A 22 1.49 -6.65 4.38
N ILE A 23 1.80 -7.45 3.38
CA ILE A 23 1.04 -7.56 2.15
C ILE A 23 -0.12 -8.54 2.34
N ALA A 24 -1.27 -8.22 1.75
CA ALA A 24 -2.42 -9.13 1.72
C ALA A 24 -2.02 -10.50 1.11
N PRO A 25 -2.21 -11.63 1.86
CA PRO A 25 -1.87 -12.97 1.37
C PRO A 25 -2.54 -13.33 0.05
N ASP A 26 -3.75 -12.83 -0.18
CA ASP A 26 -4.54 -13.07 -1.38
C ASP A 26 -3.89 -12.46 -2.62
N LEU A 27 -3.24 -11.29 -2.49
CA LEU A 27 -2.50 -10.70 -3.60
C LEU A 27 -1.23 -11.49 -3.91
N ILE A 28 -0.50 -11.95 -2.89
CA ILE A 28 0.67 -12.82 -3.07
C ILE A 28 0.24 -14.10 -3.79
N ARG A 29 -0.88 -14.70 -3.37
CA ARG A 29 -1.39 -15.93 -3.97
C ARG A 29 -1.79 -15.72 -5.43
N ARG A 30 -2.50 -14.63 -5.75
CA ARG A 30 -2.87 -14.31 -7.14
C ARG A 30 -1.63 -14.15 -8.03
N ILE A 31 -0.67 -13.31 -7.62
CA ILE A 31 0.56 -13.07 -8.39
C ILE A 31 1.44 -14.33 -8.45
N GLY A 32 1.52 -15.08 -7.35
CA GLY A 32 2.25 -16.33 -7.24
C GLY A 32 1.72 -17.39 -8.19
N ALA A 33 0.40 -17.54 -8.30
CA ALA A 33 -0.23 -18.45 -9.25
C ALA A 33 0.11 -18.06 -10.70
N GLU A 34 0.07 -16.77 -11.04
CA GLU A 34 0.49 -16.29 -12.37
C GLU A 34 1.96 -16.60 -12.68
N GLU A 35 2.85 -16.47 -11.69
CA GLU A 35 4.28 -16.76 -11.88
C GLU A 35 4.55 -18.26 -11.93
N LEU A 36 3.88 -19.08 -11.13
CA LEU A 36 4.00 -20.54 -11.20
C LEU A 36 3.58 -21.08 -12.57
N ALA A 37 2.55 -20.51 -13.19
CA ALA A 37 2.11 -20.89 -14.53
C ALA A 37 3.12 -20.57 -15.64
N LYS A 38 4.04 -19.61 -15.41
CA LYS A 38 4.97 -19.09 -16.44
C LYS A 38 6.40 -19.57 -16.27
N ARG A 39 6.78 -20.00 -15.06
CA ARG A 39 8.17 -20.28 -14.68
C ARG A 39 8.44 -21.77 -14.59
N ARG A 40 9.71 -22.14 -14.68
CA ARG A 40 10.12 -23.56 -14.71
C ARG A 40 10.37 -24.13 -13.31
N SER A 41 10.39 -23.29 -12.28
CA SER A 41 10.61 -23.72 -10.90
C SER A 41 9.95 -22.80 -9.87
N LEU A 42 9.71 -23.35 -8.67
CA LEU A 42 9.25 -22.59 -7.51
C LEU A 42 10.18 -21.41 -7.19
N LYS A 43 11.49 -21.60 -7.28
CA LYS A 43 12.49 -20.56 -7.01
C LYS A 43 12.35 -19.37 -7.96
N GLU A 44 12.16 -19.65 -9.25
CA GLU A 44 11.91 -18.60 -10.26
C GLU A 44 10.56 -17.91 -10.01
N ALA A 45 9.51 -18.66 -9.68
CA ALA A 45 8.20 -18.10 -9.40
C ALA A 45 8.18 -17.20 -8.16
N VAL A 46 8.88 -17.60 -7.08
CA VAL A 46 9.07 -16.77 -5.88
C VAL A 46 9.82 -15.47 -6.24
N LYS A 47 10.90 -15.56 -7.03
CA LYS A 47 11.65 -14.38 -7.48
C LYS A 47 10.78 -13.45 -8.33
N GLY A 48 10.05 -14.00 -9.30
CA GLY A 48 9.13 -13.25 -10.16
C GLY A 48 8.03 -12.55 -9.36
N THR A 49 7.47 -13.25 -8.37
CA THR A 49 6.45 -12.71 -7.46
C THR A 49 7.00 -11.53 -6.69
N LYS A 50 8.15 -11.70 -6.02
CA LYS A 50 8.80 -10.61 -5.26
C LYS A 50 9.11 -9.40 -6.14
N ASN A 51 9.56 -9.61 -7.38
CA ASN A 51 9.84 -8.52 -8.32
C ASN A 51 8.57 -7.75 -8.72
N LYS A 52 7.47 -8.46 -9.04
CA LYS A 52 6.17 -7.83 -9.34
C LYS A 52 5.60 -7.08 -8.14
N LEU A 53 5.75 -7.62 -6.94
CA LEU A 53 5.34 -6.95 -5.70
C LEU A 53 6.18 -5.69 -5.46
N ALA A 54 7.48 -5.77 -5.66
CA ALA A 54 8.37 -4.62 -5.48
C ALA A 54 8.05 -3.48 -6.46
N SER A 55 7.78 -3.78 -7.73
CA SER A 55 7.41 -2.77 -8.72
C SER A 55 6.05 -2.14 -8.44
N LYS A 56 5.08 -2.93 -7.92
CA LYS A 56 3.74 -2.43 -7.57
C LYS A 56 3.69 -1.65 -6.25
N TRP A 57 4.52 -1.98 -5.25
CA TRP A 57 4.35 -1.48 -3.88
C TRP A 57 5.53 -0.74 -3.26
N ALA A 58 6.77 -1.12 -3.55
CA ALA A 58 7.87 -0.81 -2.62
C ALA A 58 8.75 0.40 -2.98
N VAL A 59 8.63 0.96 -4.20
CA VAL A 59 9.54 2.04 -4.64
C VAL A 59 8.81 3.23 -5.25
N ALA A 60 7.64 3.04 -5.86
CA ALA A 60 6.97 4.12 -6.58
C ALA A 60 6.30 5.15 -5.66
N TYR A 61 5.78 4.74 -4.50
CA TYR A 61 4.90 5.60 -3.72
C TYR A 61 5.47 6.06 -2.38
N TRP A 62 6.31 5.29 -1.71
CA TRP A 62 6.85 5.68 -0.40
C TRP A 62 8.25 6.28 -0.55
N GLY A 63 8.37 7.60 -0.32
CA GLY A 63 9.66 8.29 -0.39
C GLY A 63 10.52 8.09 0.86
N THR A 64 9.89 8.00 2.04
CA THR A 64 10.56 7.80 3.32
C THR A 64 9.73 6.84 4.17
N ALA A 65 10.37 5.93 4.89
CA ALA A 65 9.67 5.04 5.81
C ALA A 65 8.93 5.86 6.90
N VAL A 66 7.71 5.44 7.22
CA VAL A 66 6.91 6.06 8.29
C VAL A 66 7.12 5.25 9.56
N GLU A 67 7.59 5.91 10.62
CA GLU A 67 7.58 5.37 11.97
C GLU A 67 6.15 5.46 12.53
N TYR A 68 5.31 4.47 12.18
CA TYR A 68 3.89 4.48 12.52
C TYR A 68 3.59 4.73 14.01
N PRO A 69 4.30 4.12 14.98
CA PRO A 69 4.04 4.41 16.40
C PRO A 69 4.21 5.89 16.76
N LYS A 70 5.26 6.52 16.23
CA LYS A 70 5.52 7.95 16.45
C LYS A 70 4.48 8.82 15.74
N ALA A 71 4.15 8.51 14.49
CA ALA A 71 3.15 9.23 13.71
C ALA A 71 1.75 9.18 14.36
N ILE A 72 1.36 8.00 14.86
CA ILE A 72 0.09 7.81 15.58
C ILE A 72 0.06 8.67 16.84
N ASN A 73 1.14 8.66 17.63
CA ASN A 73 1.22 9.47 18.83
C ASN A 73 1.09 10.97 18.52
N GLN A 74 1.80 11.47 17.51
CA GLN A 74 1.71 12.87 17.06
C GLN A 74 0.27 13.25 16.66
N LEU A 75 -0.43 12.38 15.92
CA LEU A 75 -1.81 12.60 15.51
C LEU A 75 -2.79 12.60 16.68
N GLN A 76 -2.54 11.79 17.71
CA GLN A 76 -3.40 11.71 18.90
C GLN A 76 -3.25 12.91 19.83
N THR A 77 -2.07 13.54 19.86
CA THR A 77 -1.78 14.68 20.75
C THR A 77 -2.03 16.05 20.11
N ALA A 78 -1.99 16.13 18.77
CA ALA A 78 -2.13 17.39 18.05
C ALA A 78 -3.60 17.86 17.98
N HIS A 79 -3.81 19.18 18.00
CA HIS A 79 -5.14 19.78 17.92
C HIS A 79 -5.20 20.96 16.94
N GLY A 80 -6.39 21.24 16.41
CA GLY A 80 -6.61 22.38 15.52
C GLY A 80 -5.68 22.38 14.30
N GLU A 81 -4.94 23.47 14.11
CA GLU A 81 -4.00 23.60 12.97
C GLU A 81 -2.78 22.70 13.11
N GLU A 82 -2.34 22.38 14.32
CA GLU A 82 -1.23 21.44 14.54
C GLU A 82 -1.56 20.04 14.02
N PHE A 83 -2.81 19.60 14.22
CA PHE A 83 -3.30 18.34 13.68
C PHE A 83 -3.27 18.35 12.15
N ARG A 84 -3.75 19.44 11.53
CA ARG A 84 -3.72 19.60 10.06
C ARG A 84 -2.29 19.60 9.52
N GLN A 85 -1.37 20.29 10.18
CA GLN A 85 0.03 20.31 9.79
C GLN A 85 0.66 18.91 9.88
N THR A 86 0.39 18.19 10.97
CA THR A 86 0.84 16.79 11.16
C THR A 86 0.32 15.88 10.04
N CYS A 87 -0.97 16.00 9.68
CA CYS A 87 -1.55 15.28 8.55
C CYS A 87 -0.82 15.60 7.23
N ARG A 88 -0.59 16.88 6.93
CA ARG A 88 0.14 17.29 5.71
C ARG A 88 1.56 16.72 5.68
N ASP A 89 2.27 16.76 6.80
CA ASP A 89 3.63 16.22 6.91
C ASP A 89 3.70 14.70 6.67
N LEU A 90 2.70 13.95 7.15
CA LEU A 90 2.58 12.52 6.88
C LEU A 90 2.20 12.25 5.42
N MET A 91 1.25 13.01 4.87
CA MET A 91 0.84 12.92 3.46
C MET A 91 1.98 13.21 2.48
N ARG A 92 2.94 14.09 2.81
CA ARG A 92 4.11 14.37 1.94
C ARG A 92 5.01 13.14 1.69
N ARG A 93 4.94 12.13 2.56
CA ARG A 93 5.81 10.94 2.50
C ARG A 93 5.37 9.94 1.44
N HIS A 94 4.12 10.04 0.99
CA HIS A 94 3.57 9.23 -0.09
C HIS A 94 3.43 10.07 -1.37
N ALA A 95 3.87 9.54 -2.52
CA ALA A 95 3.98 10.28 -3.76
C ALA A 95 2.63 10.84 -4.23
N SER A 96 1.58 10.01 -4.26
CA SER A 96 0.25 10.44 -4.74
C SER A 96 -0.39 11.52 -3.87
N THR A 97 -0.22 11.43 -2.55
CA THR A 97 -0.76 12.45 -1.63
C THR A 97 0.11 13.69 -1.64
N ARG A 98 1.43 13.57 -1.82
CA ARG A 98 2.33 14.71 -2.03
C ARG A 98 1.97 15.51 -3.27
N GLU A 99 1.68 14.84 -4.38
CA GLU A 99 1.23 15.47 -5.63
C GLU A 99 -0.09 16.22 -5.44
N ARG A 100 -0.99 15.71 -4.58
CA ARG A 100 -2.28 16.34 -4.28
C ARG A 100 -2.19 17.53 -3.32
N LEU A 101 -1.21 17.56 -2.42
CA LEU A 101 -1.13 18.57 -1.35
C LEU A 101 -1.22 20.04 -1.81
N PRO A 102 -0.59 20.47 -2.93
CA PRO A 102 -0.69 21.86 -3.40
C PRO A 102 -2.11 22.31 -3.75
N ILE A 103 -3.00 21.38 -4.08
CA ILE A 103 -4.38 21.65 -4.50
C ILE A 103 -5.40 21.02 -3.55
N LEU A 104 -5.01 20.58 -2.35
CA LEU A 104 -5.85 19.73 -1.50
C LEU A 104 -7.21 20.37 -1.18
N ASP A 105 -7.20 21.65 -0.81
CA ASP A 105 -8.39 22.39 -0.39
C ASP A 105 -9.33 22.64 -1.58
N GLU A 106 -8.79 23.12 -2.71
CA GLU A 106 -9.55 23.32 -3.95
C GLU A 106 -10.10 22.01 -4.51
N PHE A 107 -9.30 20.93 -4.46
CA PHE A 107 -9.67 19.61 -4.94
C PHE A 107 -10.92 19.10 -4.21
N TYR A 108 -10.90 19.07 -2.87
CA TYR A 108 -12.05 18.59 -2.10
C TYR A 108 -13.24 19.55 -2.16
N ALA A 109 -13.02 20.87 -2.22
CA ALA A 109 -14.11 21.81 -2.46
C ALA A 109 -14.80 21.55 -3.80
N THR A 110 -14.04 21.26 -4.85
CA THR A 110 -14.56 21.06 -6.21
C THR A 110 -15.25 19.70 -6.37
N VAL A 111 -14.60 18.60 -5.99
CA VAL A 111 -15.15 17.25 -6.22
C VAL A 111 -16.37 16.93 -5.37
N LEU A 112 -16.57 17.67 -4.27
CA LEU A 112 -17.70 17.49 -3.36
C LEU A 112 -18.80 18.54 -3.56
N ALA A 113 -18.59 19.58 -4.38
CA ALA A 113 -19.50 20.72 -4.51
C ALA A 113 -20.93 20.32 -4.87
N ASP A 114 -21.08 19.40 -5.81
CA ASP A 114 -22.37 19.01 -6.38
C ASP A 114 -22.94 17.72 -5.75
N LEU A 115 -22.31 17.20 -4.70
CA LEU A 115 -22.79 16.00 -4.02
C LEU A 115 -23.89 16.35 -3.00
N PRO A 116 -24.95 15.52 -2.88
CA PRO A 116 -25.87 15.64 -1.76
C PRO A 116 -25.12 15.41 -0.43
N PRO A 117 -25.74 15.71 0.73
CA PRO A 117 -25.13 15.47 2.04
C PRO A 117 -24.48 14.08 2.14
N ILE A 118 -23.17 14.07 2.35
CA ILE A 118 -22.37 12.85 2.36
C ILE A 118 -22.46 12.20 3.74
N HIS A 119 -22.98 10.98 3.79
CA HIS A 119 -23.12 10.22 5.04
C HIS A 119 -22.05 9.13 5.19
N SER A 120 -21.34 8.78 4.13
CA SER A 120 -20.23 7.83 4.13
C SER A 120 -19.31 8.04 2.93
N VAL A 121 -18.03 7.69 3.09
CA VAL A 121 -17.03 7.72 2.02
C VAL A 121 -16.31 6.39 2.00
N VAL A 122 -16.18 5.80 0.81
CA VAL A 122 -15.33 4.63 0.57
C VAL A 122 -14.11 5.09 -0.21
N ASP A 123 -12.94 5.00 0.42
CA ASP A 123 -11.65 5.35 -0.21
C ASP A 123 -10.95 4.07 -0.68
N LEU A 124 -10.87 3.89 -2.00
CA LEU A 124 -10.26 2.73 -2.66
C LEU A 124 -8.97 3.15 -3.35
N ALA A 125 -7.92 2.34 -3.17
CA ALA A 125 -6.57 2.59 -3.66
C ALA A 125 -6.40 2.30 -5.17
#